data_AF-A0A8S2YJV4-F1
#
_entry.id   AF-A0A8S2YJV4-F1
#
_cell.length_a   1.000
_cell.length_b   1.000
_cell.length_c   1.000
_cell.angle_alpha   90.00
_cell.angle_beta   90.00
_cell.angle_gamma   90.00
#
_symmetry.space_group_name_H-M   'P 1'
#
loop_
_entity.id
_entity.type
_entity.pdbx_description
1 polymer ?
#
loop_
_entity_poly.entity_id
_entity_poly.type
_entity_poly.pdbx_seq_one_letter_code
_entity_poly.pdbx_strand_id
1 'polypeptide(L)' 'TNDQSVLTFDPPIDTNHTVLDLDLSILPLTLNIGKLLDILAAIFTQQPIIFFSSNYSKLVTTLECLLYLIYPLKWAHVYV' A
#
# COMPACT_ATOMS: atom_id res chain seq x y z
N THR A 1 -9.17 -40.10 14.27
CA THR A 1 -9.68 -39.53 13.02
C THR A 1 -10.33 -38.19 13.32
N ASN A 2 -9.97 -37.17 12.55
CA ASN A 2 -10.33 -35.74 12.63
C ASN A 2 -9.52 -34.86 13.58
N ASP A 3 -8.25 -34.65 13.20
CA ASP A 3 -7.51 -33.44 13.51
C ASP A 3 -7.91 -32.37 12.47
N GLN A 4 -9.01 -31.64 12.73
CA GLN A 4 -9.33 -30.45 11.95
C GLN A 4 -8.59 -29.27 12.60
N SER A 5 -7.33 -29.09 12.19
CA SER A 5 -6.61 -27.83 12.39
C SER A 5 -7.34 -26.75 11.61
N VAL A 6 -8.38 -26.18 12.21
CA VAL A 6 -9.03 -24.96 11.72
C VAL A 6 -7.95 -23.89 11.79
N LEU A 7 -7.37 -23.58 10.63
CA LEU A 7 -6.51 -22.42 10.43
C LEU A 7 -7.41 -21.20 10.57
N THR A 8 -7.70 -20.83 11.82
CA THR A 8 -8.20 -19.50 12.16
C THR A 8 -7.07 -18.56 11.83
N PHE A 9 -7.10 -17.98 10.63
CA PHE A 9 -6.32 -16.78 10.36
C PHE A 9 -6.88 -15.73 11.31
N ASP A 10 -6.18 -15.49 12.42
CA ASP A 10 -6.46 -14.32 13.23
C ASP A 10 -6.44 -13.12 12.28
N PRO A 11 -7.53 -12.31 12.22
CA PRO A 11 -7.48 -11.07 11.47
C PRO A 11 -6.25 -10.32 11.99
N PRO A 12 -5.39 -9.79 11.12
CA PRO A 12 -4.13 -9.21 11.55
C PRO A 12 -4.44 -8.19 12.65
N ILE A 13 -3.90 -8.49 13.82
CA ILE A 13 -4.01 -7.74 15.07
C ILE A 13 -3.43 -6.37 14.79
N ASP A 14 -4.26 -5.48 14.26
CA ASP A 14 -4.06 -4.03 14.11
C ASP A 14 -5.34 -3.37 13.56
N THR A 15 -6.52 -3.84 13.99
CA THR A 15 -7.79 -3.10 13.81
C THR A 15 -7.76 -1.73 14.53
N ASN A 16 -6.70 -1.45 15.30
CA ASN A 16 -6.43 -0.19 15.97
C ASN A 16 -5.41 0.69 15.24
N HIS A 17 -4.91 0.29 14.07
CA HIS A 17 -4.24 1.24 13.20
C HIS A 17 -5.32 2.17 12.66
N THR A 18 -5.63 3.14 13.51
CA THR A 18 -6.55 4.23 13.30
C THR A 18 -6.33 4.67 11.89
N VAL A 19 -7.41 4.60 11.11
CA VAL A 19 -7.59 5.28 9.83
C VAL A 19 -6.62 6.46 9.83
N LEU A 20 -5.44 6.24 9.24
CA LEU A 20 -4.64 7.37 8.83
C LEU A 20 -5.64 8.10 7.96
N ASP A 21 -5.96 9.34 8.30
CA ASP A 21 -6.90 10.21 7.57
C ASP A 21 -6.25 10.58 6.22
N LEU A 22 -5.75 9.54 5.56
CA LEU A 22 -5.11 9.48 4.28
C LEU A 22 -6.29 9.45 3.34
N ASP A 23 -6.57 10.61 2.78
CA ASP A 23 -7.56 10.74 1.74
C ASP A 23 -7.11 9.89 0.55
N LEU A 24 -7.55 8.64 0.50
CA LEU A 24 -7.22 7.69 -0.55
C LEU A 24 -7.69 8.21 -1.92
N SER A 25 -8.67 9.12 -1.93
CA SER A 25 -9.12 9.86 -3.10
C SER A 25 -8.02 10.71 -3.73
N ILE A 26 -6.95 11.04 -2.98
CA ILE A 26 -5.79 11.75 -3.51
C ILE A 26 -5.05 10.92 -4.56
N LEU A 27 -5.06 9.59 -4.47
CA LEU A 27 -4.38 8.70 -5.40
C LEU A 27 -4.91 8.84 -6.83
N PRO A 28 -6.21 8.64 -7.11
CA PRO A 28 -6.76 8.83 -8.45
C PRO A 28 -6.78 10.31 -8.88
N LEU A 29 -6.77 11.26 -7.93
CA LEU A 29 -6.71 12.70 -8.24
C LEU A 29 -5.31 13.13 -8.69
N THR A 30 -4.26 12.55 -8.11
CA THR A 30 -2.86 12.87 -8.41
C THR A 30 -2.24 11.96 -9.47
N LEU A 31 -2.70 10.71 -9.54
CA LEU A 31 -2.27 9.71 -10.52
C LEU A 31 -3.48 9.19 -11.30
N ASN A 32 -3.34 9.18 -12.62
CA ASN A 32 -4.32 8.50 -13.47
C ASN A 32 -4.44 7.02 -13.07
N ILE A 33 -5.66 6.47 -13.12
CA ILE A 33 -5.95 5.09 -12.70
C ILE A 33 -5.03 4.07 -13.39
N GLY A 34 -4.72 4.26 -14.67
CA GLY A 34 -3.81 3.37 -15.40
C GLY A 34 -2.39 3.38 -14.84
N LYS A 35 -1.90 4.56 -14.43
CA LYS A 35 -0.58 4.69 -13.79
C LYS A 35 -0.56 4.11 -12.39
N LEU A 36 -1.67 4.22 -11.66
CA LEU A 36 -1.82 3.59 -10.36
C LEU A 36 -1.71 2.06 -10.49
N LEU A 37 -2.39 1.45 -11.46
CA LEU A 37 -2.25 0.02 -11.73
C LEU A 37 -0.84 -0.37 -12.16
N ASP A 38 -0.20 0.40 -13.04
CA ASP A 38 1.20 0.16 -13.44
C ASP A 38 2.14 0.19 -12.22
N ILE A 39 1.97 1.17 -11.32
CA ILE A 39 2.76 1.31 -10.10
C ILE A 39 2.50 0.14 -9.15
N LEU A 40 1.25 -0.28 -8.97
CA LEU A 40 0.95 -1.46 -8.15
C LEU A 40 1.55 -2.73 -8.75
N ALA A 41 1.47 -2.91 -10.07
CA ALA A 41 2.11 -4.02 -10.75
C ALA A 41 3.64 -3.98 -10.57
N ALA A 42 4.25 -2.80 -10.66
CA ALA A 42 5.68 -2.62 -10.37
C ALA A 42 6.00 -2.93 -8.90
N ILE A 43 5.12 -2.57 -7.96
CA ILE A 43 5.26 -2.86 -6.53
C ILE A 43 5.20 -4.37 -6.29
N PHE A 44 4.22 -5.07 -6.87
CA PHE A 44 4.07 -6.52 -6.75
C PHE A 44 5.19 -7.30 -7.46
N THR A 45 5.74 -6.76 -8.54
CA THR A 45 6.90 -7.34 -9.23
C THR A 45 8.23 -6.87 -8.65
N GLN A 46 8.20 -6.10 -7.55
CA GLN A 46 9.36 -5.67 -6.80
C GLN A 46 10.38 -4.89 -7.67
N GLN A 47 9.87 -4.13 -8.65
CA GLN A 47 10.67 -3.31 -9.54
C GLN A 47 11.11 -2.01 -8.85
N PRO A 48 12.26 -1.42 -9.25
CA PRO A 48 12.66 -0.11 -8.77
C PRO A 48 11.71 0.97 -9.31
N ILE A 49 11.11 1.74 -8.41
CA ILE A 49 10.18 2.82 -8.77
C ILE A 49 10.76 4.13 -8.25
N ILE A 50 10.84 5.13 -9.12
CA ILE A 50 11.29 6.47 -8.76
C ILE A 50 10.12 7.43 -8.94
N PHE A 51 9.74 8.09 -7.87
CA PHE A 51 8.68 9.08 -7.88
C PHE A 51 9.27 10.48 -7.91
N PHE A 52 8.74 11.33 -8.78
CA PHE A 52 9.10 12.74 -8.87
C PHE A 52 7.86 13.59 -8.67
N SER A 53 7.98 14.59 -7.80
CA SER A 53 6.93 15.58 -7.55
C SER A 53 7.56 16.93 -7.23
N SER A 54 6.92 18.01 -7.68
CA SER A 54 7.29 19.37 -7.28
C SER A 54 6.88 19.69 -5.83
N ASN A 55 5.96 18.91 -5.26
CA ASN A 55 5.48 19.07 -3.89
C ASN A 55 5.77 17.79 -3.10
N TYR A 56 6.68 17.91 -2.14
CA TYR A 56 7.11 16.81 -1.28
C TYR A 56 5.97 16.27 -0.41
N SER A 57 5.13 17.13 0.14
CA SER A 57 3.99 16.71 0.98
C SER A 57 3.03 15.82 0.20
N LYS A 58 2.68 16.19 -1.04
CA LYS A 58 1.82 15.35 -1.89
C LYS A 58 2.45 14.00 -2.18
N LEU A 59 3.77 13.98 -2.46
CA LEU A 59 4.48 12.75 -2.78
C LEU A 59 4.46 11.77 -1.61
N VAL A 60 4.79 12.24 -0.41
CA VAL A 60 4.81 11.39 0.79
C VAL A 60 3.41 10.86 1.09
N THR A 61 2.37 11.70 1.04
CA THR A 61 0.99 11.25 1.24
C THR A 61 0.58 10.18 0.22
N THR A 62 0.90 10.37 -1.06
CA THR A 62 0.66 9.37 -2.10
C THR A 62 1.39 8.06 -1.82
N LEU A 63 2.65 8.10 -1.37
CA LEU A 63 3.43 6.91 -1.04
C LEU A 63 2.83 6.15 0.14
N GLU A 64 2.47 6.85 1.21
CA GLU A 64 1.78 6.26 2.36
C GLU A 64 0.45 5.63 1.93
N CYS A 65 -0.32 6.27 1.03
CA CYS A 65 -1.56 5.69 0.49
C CYS A 65 -1.29 4.43 -0.33
N LEU A 66 -0.21 4.39 -1.12
CA LEU A 66 0.18 3.20 -1.89
C LEU A 66 0.60 2.05 -0.97
N LEU A 67 1.37 2.34 0.08
CA LEU A 67 1.77 1.37 1.10
C LEU A 67 0.56 0.84 1.88
N TYR A 68 -0.41 1.71 2.16
CA TYR A 68 -1.67 1.28 2.77
C TYR A 68 -2.48 0.37 1.84
N LEU A 69 -2.46 0.62 0.52
CA LEU A 69 -3.20 -0.19 -0.45
C LEU A 69 -2.65 -1.61 -0.60
N ILE A 70 -1.37 -1.83 -0.31
CA ILE A 70 -0.76 -3.17 -0.33
C ILE A 70 -0.91 -3.95 0.98
N TYR A 71 -1.49 -3.36 2.03
CA TYR A 71 -1.73 -4.05 3.30
C TYR A 71 -2.46 -5.39 3.10
N PRO A 72 -2.02 -6.51 3.73
CA PRO A 72 -0.99 -6.65 4.77
C PRO A 72 0.45 -6.80 4.27
N LEU A 73 0.69 -6.72 2.97
CA LEU A 73 2.03 -6.85 2.39
C LEU A 73 2.85 -5.60 2.74
N LYS A 74 4.03 -5.81 3.32
CA LYS A 74 4.97 -4.72 3.63
C LYS A 74 5.96 -4.57 2.48
N TRP A 75 6.29 -3.33 2.14
CA TRP A 75 7.39 -3.05 1.22
C TRP A 75 8.70 -3.54 1.83
N ALA A 76 9.27 -4.60 1.25
CA ALA A 76 10.45 -5.26 1.79
C ALA A 76 11.78 -4.59 1.39
N HIS A 77 11.72 -3.61 0.48
CA HIS A 77 12.89 -2.95 -0.10
C HIS A 77 13.12 -1.56 0.46
N VAL A 78 14.26 -0.97 0.09
CA VAL A 78 14.66 0.39 0.47
C VAL A 78 13.55 1.38 0.09
N TYR A 79 13.07 2.14 1.09
CA TYR A 79 12.15 3.27 0.95
C TYR A 79 12.94 4.52 1.37
N VAL A 80 13.26 5.38 0.39
CA VAL A 80 14.08 6.59 0.56
C VAL A 80 13.44 7.74 -0.20
#